data_AF-G3AB06-F1
#
_entry.id   AF-G3AB06-F1
#
_cell.length_a   1.000
_cell.length_b   1.000
_cell.length_c   1.000
_cell.angle_alpha   90.00
_cell.angle_beta   90.00
_cell.angle_gamma   90.00
#
_symmetry.space_group_name_H-M   'P 1'
#
loop_
_entity.id
_entity.type
_entity.pdbx_description
1 polymer ?
#
loop_
_entity_poly.entity_id
_entity_poly.type
_entity_poly.pdbx_seq_one_letter_code
_entity_poly.pdbx_strand_id
1 'polypeptide(L)'
;MDGATIVANLAGLLAQTHDACAGLLGNAIVTLARQPGLAAHLRSYPHAIDPFLYEVLRLDAPVQNTRRFVRRDTTLCGESLRAGDRILVLLAAANVDTAANPDPLRFDLARVRRRVWTFGAGEVRYQASPNARIPVFSPSHQEAP
;
A
#
# COMPACT_ATOMS: atom_id res chain seq x y z
N MET A 1 -11.38 -12.88 -21.14
CA MET A 1 -11.90 -13.01 -19.76
C MET A 1 -13.38 -13.29 -19.88
N ASP A 2 -13.87 -14.33 -19.23
CA ASP A 2 -15.33 -14.55 -19.13
C ASP A 2 -15.99 -13.42 -18.32
N GLY A 3 -17.32 -13.32 -18.45
CA GLY A 3 -18.10 -12.27 -17.77
C GLY A 3 -17.98 -12.32 -16.25
N ALA A 4 -17.87 -13.51 -15.66
CA ALA A 4 -17.71 -13.70 -14.22
C ALA A 4 -16.38 -13.12 -13.71
N THR A 5 -15.29 -13.33 -14.46
CA THR A 5 -13.96 -12.78 -14.17
C THR A 5 -13.96 -11.26 -14.23
N ILE A 6 -14.68 -10.66 -15.18
CA ILE A 6 -14.80 -9.20 -15.28
C ILE A 6 -15.53 -8.65 -14.05
N VAL A 7 -16.66 -9.24 -13.68
CA VAL A 7 -17.44 -8.82 -12.51
C VAL A 7 -16.63 -8.96 -11.22
N ALA A 8 -15.92 -10.07 -11.03
CA ALA A 8 -15.08 -10.29 -9.85
C ALA A 8 -13.95 -9.26 -9.75
N ASN A 9 -13.27 -8.97 -10.85
CA ASN A 9 -12.21 -7.95 -10.89
C ASN A 9 -12.75 -6.55 -10.63
N LEU A 10 -13.91 -6.19 -11.19
CA LEU A 10 -14.56 -4.89 -10.94
C LEU A 10 -14.99 -4.75 -9.49
N ALA A 11 -15.64 -5.77 -8.93
CA ALA A 11 -16.08 -5.77 -7.54
C ALA A 11 -14.90 -5.57 -6.59
N GLY A 12 -13.81 -6.32 -6.81
CA GLY A 12 -12.64 -6.17 -5.96
C GLY A 12 -11.83 -4.90 -6.24
N LEU A 13 -11.84 -4.35 -7.46
CA LEU A 13 -11.30 -3.01 -7.72
C LEU A 13 -12.04 -1.96 -6.90
N LEU A 14 -13.38 -1.95 -6.96
CA LEU A 14 -14.23 -0.99 -6.24
C LEU A 14 -14.08 -1.12 -4.73
N ALA A 15 -14.03 -2.34 -4.19
CA ALA A 15 -13.82 -2.56 -2.76
C ALA A 15 -12.44 -2.04 -2.30
N GLN A 16 -11.37 -2.39 -3.03
CA GLN A 16 -10.02 -1.98 -2.67
C GLN A 16 -9.81 -0.46 -2.77
N THR A 17 -10.38 0.19 -3.80
CA THR A 17 -10.27 1.65 -3.94
C THR A 17 -11.10 2.38 -2.90
N HIS A 18 -12.29 1.87 -2.57
CA HIS A 18 -13.14 2.44 -1.52
C HIS A 18 -12.39 2.51 -0.18
N ASP A 19 -11.87 1.38 0.30
CA ASP A 19 -11.25 1.30 1.62
C ASP A 19 -9.95 2.12 1.69
N ALA A 20 -9.13 2.07 0.63
CA ALA A 20 -7.88 2.82 0.58
C ALA A 20 -8.11 4.34 0.56
N CYS A 21 -9.07 4.82 -0.24
CA CYS A 21 -9.41 6.24 -0.34
C CYS A 21 -10.08 6.75 0.94
N ALA A 22 -11.01 5.99 1.50
CA ALA A 22 -11.67 6.34 2.76
C ALA A 22 -10.65 6.42 3.91
N GLY A 23 -9.74 5.44 3.99
CA GLY A 23 -8.66 5.44 4.98
C GLY A 23 -7.70 6.62 4.82
N LEU A 24 -7.27 6.94 3.60
CA LEU A 24 -6.42 8.11 3.35
C LEU A 24 -7.12 9.41 3.78
N LEU A 25 -8.37 9.60 3.39
CA LEU A 25 -9.14 10.79 3.75
C LEU A 25 -9.31 10.91 5.27
N GLY A 26 -9.67 9.80 5.93
CA GLY A 26 -9.79 9.75 7.39
C GLY A 26 -8.49 10.12 8.10
N ASN A 27 -7.37 9.52 7.69
CA ASN A 27 -6.05 9.78 8.28
C ASN A 27 -5.59 11.22 8.02
N ALA A 28 -5.91 11.78 6.85
CA ALA A 28 -5.64 13.18 6.54
C ALA A 28 -6.42 14.12 7.47
N ILE A 29 -7.71 13.87 7.70
CA ILE A 29 -8.53 14.65 8.63
C ILE A 29 -7.97 14.56 10.06
N VAL A 30 -7.62 13.36 10.53
CA VAL A 30 -7.00 13.16 11.84
C VAL A 30 -5.69 13.92 11.97
N THR A 31 -4.84 13.90 10.93
CA THR A 31 -3.57 14.64 10.91
C THR A 31 -3.80 16.15 10.99
N LEU A 32 -4.75 16.69 10.22
CA LEU A 32 -5.10 18.11 10.25
C LEU A 32 -5.65 18.54 11.61
N ALA A 33 -6.45 17.68 12.26
CA ALA A 33 -7.00 17.94 13.59
C ALA A 33 -5.91 17.94 14.68
N ARG A 34 -4.86 17.11 14.52
CA ARG A 34 -3.74 17.00 15.47
C ARG A 34 -2.66 18.06 15.28
N GLN A 35 -2.62 18.75 14.14
CA GLN A 35 -1.59 19.75 13.82
C GLN A 35 -2.21 21.14 13.60
N PRO A 36 -2.28 21.98 14.66
CA PRO A 36 -2.76 23.34 14.55
C PRO A 36 -2.00 24.13 13.48
N GLY A 37 -2.71 24.93 12.70
CA GLY A 37 -2.12 25.76 11.63
C GLY A 37 -1.86 25.02 10.33
N LEU A 38 -1.77 23.69 10.31
CA LEU A 38 -1.53 22.93 9.07
C LEU A 38 -2.65 23.15 8.04
N ALA A 39 -3.91 23.12 8.47
CA ALA A 39 -5.03 23.40 7.58
C ALA A 39 -5.01 24.82 6.98
N ALA A 40 -4.55 25.82 7.76
CA ALA A 40 -4.38 27.18 7.25
C ALA A 40 -3.22 27.24 6.25
N HIS A 41 -2.10 26.59 6.56
CA HIS A 41 -0.95 26.49 5.68
C HIS A 41 -1.33 25.87 4.33
N LEU A 42 -2.04 24.74 4.31
CA LEU A 42 -2.48 24.10 3.05
C LEU A 42 -3.45 24.96 2.24
N ARG A 43 -4.30 25.77 2.90
CA ARG A 43 -5.16 26.75 2.21
C ARG A 43 -4.34 27.86 1.56
N SER A 44 -3.31 28.36 2.25
CA SER A 44 -2.41 29.39 1.72
C SER A 44 -1.46 28.86 0.64
N TYR A 45 -1.11 27.57 0.70
CA TYR A 45 -0.16 26.92 -0.20
C TYR A 45 -0.74 25.61 -0.74
N PRO A 46 -1.64 25.65 -1.74
CA PRO A 46 -2.29 24.44 -2.28
C PRO A 46 -1.31 23.41 -2.87
N HIS A 47 -0.14 23.85 -3.33
CA HIS A 47 0.92 22.96 -3.81
C HIS A 47 1.48 22.03 -2.72
N ALA A 48 1.25 22.33 -1.44
CA ALA A 48 1.66 21.50 -0.31
C ALA A 48 0.69 20.33 -0.04
N ILE A 49 -0.47 20.27 -0.71
CA ILE A 49 -1.46 19.19 -0.52
C ILE A 49 -0.88 17.83 -0.92
N ASP A 50 -0.20 17.74 -2.06
CA ASP A 50 0.42 16.49 -2.50
C ASP A 50 1.50 16.01 -1.50
N PRO A 51 2.51 16.84 -1.12
CA PRO A 51 3.45 16.48 -0.06
C PRO A 51 2.79 16.06 1.25
N PHE A 52 1.69 16.73 1.64
CA PHE A 52 0.91 16.40 2.82
C PHE A 52 0.30 15.00 2.71
N LEU A 53 -0.42 14.70 1.63
CA LEU A 53 -1.03 13.38 1.41
C LEU A 53 0.03 12.28 1.35
N TYR A 54 1.20 12.55 0.76
CA TYR A 54 2.30 11.58 0.75
C TYR A 54 2.88 11.31 2.14
N GLU A 55 2.99 12.31 3.03
CA GLU A 55 3.40 12.05 4.42
C GLU A 55 2.31 11.30 5.21
N VAL A 56 1.04 11.63 4.99
CA VAL A 56 -0.08 10.88 5.59
C VAL A 56 -0.04 9.41 5.14
N LEU A 57 0.10 9.15 3.83
CA LEU A 57 0.24 7.79 3.30
C LEU A 57 1.42 7.03 3.91
N ARG A 58 2.50 7.73 4.25
CA ARG A 58 3.73 7.15 4.80
C ARG A 58 3.54 6.75 6.26
N LEU A 59 3.07 7.68 7.10
CA LEU A 59 2.91 7.44 8.54
C LEU A 59 1.66 6.60 8.85
N ASP A 60 0.54 6.94 8.23
CA ASP A 60 -0.77 6.35 8.48
C ASP A 60 -1.28 5.68 7.20
N ALA A 61 -0.62 4.59 6.81
CA ALA A 61 -0.91 3.86 5.58
C ALA A 61 -2.32 3.21 5.63
N PRO A 62 -3.27 3.57 4.75
CA PRO A 62 -4.56 2.87 4.69
C PRO A 62 -4.42 1.40 4.23
N VAL A 63 -3.38 1.09 3.45
CA VAL A 63 -3.04 -0.28 3.05
C VAL A 63 -1.82 -0.72 3.84
N GLN A 64 -2.05 -1.57 4.84
CA GLN A 64 -1.02 -1.98 5.81
C GLN A 64 -0.07 -3.04 5.26
N ASN A 65 -0.59 -4.00 4.49
CA ASN A 65 0.17 -5.14 4.01
C ASN A 65 -0.37 -5.70 2.70
N THR A 66 0.44 -6.52 2.04
CA THR A 66 0.03 -7.36 0.90
C THR A 66 0.62 -8.76 1.07
N ARG A 67 0.06 -9.75 0.38
CA ARG A 67 0.52 -11.15 0.45
C ARG A 67 1.23 -11.56 -0.83
N ARG A 68 2.25 -12.40 -0.70
CA ARG A 68 2.94 -13.09 -1.80
C ARG A 68 3.01 -14.57 -1.48
N PHE A 69 3.10 -15.37 -2.53
CA PHE A 69 3.23 -16.82 -2.44
C PHE A 69 4.53 -17.23 -3.12
N VAL A 70 5.31 -18.06 -2.45
CA VAL A 70 6.58 -18.54 -2.96
C VAL A 70 6.32 -19.50 -4.12
N ARG A 71 6.81 -19.16 -5.31
CA ARG A 71 6.57 -19.96 -6.53
C ARG A 71 7.45 -21.21 -6.60
N ARG A 72 8.65 -21.13 -6.06
CA ARG A 72 9.66 -22.21 -6.04
C ARG A 72 10.54 -22.02 -4.81
N ASP A 73 11.11 -23.11 -4.32
CA ASP A 73 12.07 -23.10 -3.23
C ASP A 73 13.15 -22.04 -3.46
N THR A 74 13.38 -21.21 -2.43
CA THR A 74 14.26 -20.03 -2.53
C THR A 74 14.75 -19.64 -1.14
N THR A 75 15.76 -18.76 -1.10
CA THR A 75 16.21 -18.10 0.12
C THR A 75 15.85 -16.61 0.05
N LEU A 76 15.32 -16.05 1.13
CA LEU A 76 15.00 -14.63 1.27
C LEU A 76 15.46 -14.13 2.63
N CYS A 77 16.26 -13.06 2.68
CA CYS A 77 16.81 -12.51 3.93
C CYS A 77 17.55 -13.54 4.80
N GLY A 78 18.17 -14.55 4.18
CA GLY A 78 18.83 -15.65 4.87
C GLY A 78 17.92 -16.82 5.25
N GLU A 79 16.60 -16.68 5.14
CA GLU A 79 15.62 -17.72 5.46
C GLU A 79 15.30 -18.60 4.26
N SER A 80 15.24 -19.92 4.48
CA SER A 80 14.84 -20.89 3.44
C SER A 80 13.33 -21.00 3.37
N LEU A 81 12.77 -20.82 2.18
CA LEU A 81 11.34 -20.85 1.90
C LEU A 81 11.03 -21.95 0.88
N ARG A 82 9.90 -22.63 1.07
CA ARG A 82 9.39 -23.68 0.18
C ARG A 82 8.33 -23.14 -0.76
N ALA A 83 8.19 -23.79 -1.92
CA ALA A 83 7.06 -23.52 -2.81
C ALA A 83 5.73 -23.62 -2.05
N GLY A 84 4.84 -22.64 -2.27
CA GLY A 84 3.55 -22.53 -1.57
C GLY A 84 3.58 -21.72 -0.28
N ASP A 85 4.76 -21.43 0.29
CA ASP A 85 4.87 -20.60 1.48
C ASP A 85 4.27 -19.21 1.28
N ARG A 86 3.65 -18.68 2.34
CA ARG A 86 3.00 -17.37 2.36
C ARG A 86 3.94 -16.33 2.96
N ILE A 87 4.20 -15.27 2.21
CA ILE A 87 4.95 -14.11 2.68
C ILE A 87 3.98 -12.95 2.89
N LEU A 88 3.95 -12.42 4.11
CA LEU A 88 3.27 -11.17 4.41
C LEU A 88 4.24 -10.00 4.27
N VAL A 89 3.95 -9.08 3.35
CA VAL A 89 4.76 -7.89 3.12
C VAL A 89 4.13 -6.72 3.88
N LEU A 90 4.79 -6.24 4.92
CA LEU A 90 4.33 -5.12 5.75
C LEU A 90 4.72 -3.78 5.10
N LEU A 91 3.80 -3.22 4.30
CA LEU A 91 4.01 -1.97 3.56
C LEU A 91 4.14 -0.77 4.51
N ALA A 92 3.32 -0.74 5.56
CA ALA A 92 3.39 0.31 6.58
C ALA A 92 4.74 0.33 7.32
N ALA A 93 5.31 -0.85 7.62
CA ALA A 93 6.62 -0.93 8.24
C ALA A 93 7.73 -0.40 7.32
N ALA A 94 7.67 -0.71 6.02
CA ALA A 94 8.64 -0.20 5.05
C ALA A 94 8.61 1.34 4.97
N ASN A 95 7.43 1.97 5.08
CA ASN A 95 7.30 3.43 5.07
C ASN A 95 8.04 4.14 6.21
N VAL A 96 8.26 3.46 7.33
CA VAL A 96 8.94 3.98 8.51
C VAL A 96 10.33 3.37 8.70
N ASP A 97 10.88 2.70 7.69
CA ASP A 97 12.25 2.22 7.69
C ASP A 97 13.23 3.41 7.73
N THR A 98 14.07 3.47 8.77
CA THR A 98 15.08 4.51 8.99
C THR A 98 16.11 4.59 7.87
N ALA A 99 16.44 3.45 7.24
CA ALA A 99 17.42 3.41 6.17
C ALA A 99 16.91 4.12 4.90
N ALA A 100 15.59 4.15 4.71
CA ALA A 100 14.98 4.71 3.52
C ALA A 100 14.26 6.05 3.75
N ASN A 101 13.82 6.32 4.98
CA ASN A 101 13.29 7.60 5.42
C ASN A 101 13.94 7.98 6.77
N PRO A 102 14.95 8.88 6.79
CA PRO A 102 15.54 9.39 8.03
C PRO A 102 14.51 10.09 8.92
N ASP A 103 14.62 10.02 10.24
CA ASP A 103 13.57 10.49 11.17
C ASP A 103 12.16 10.01 10.75
N PRO A 104 11.95 8.70 10.60
CA PRO A 104 10.77 8.17 9.92
C PRO A 104 9.47 8.46 10.63
N LEU A 105 9.47 8.68 11.95
CA LEU A 105 8.24 8.99 12.70
C LEU A 105 7.89 10.49 12.67
N ARG A 106 8.77 11.34 12.13
CA ARG A 106 8.50 12.77 11.98
C ARG A 106 7.63 13.03 10.75
N PHE A 107 6.51 13.71 10.97
CA PHE A 107 5.71 14.29 9.89
C PHE A 107 6.45 15.48 9.29
N ASP A 108 6.82 15.39 8.02
CA ASP A 108 7.64 16.40 7.36
C ASP A 108 7.22 16.65 5.90
N LEU A 109 6.55 17.79 5.67
CA LEU A 109 6.14 18.23 4.34
C LEU A 109 7.32 18.44 3.39
N ALA A 110 8.46 18.89 3.92
CA ALA A 110 9.67 19.19 3.16
C ALA A 110 10.58 17.97 2.96
N ARG A 111 10.16 16.77 3.39
CA ARG A 111 10.96 15.55 3.27
C ARG A 111 11.44 15.31 1.83
N VAL A 112 12.74 15.45 1.64
CA VAL A 112 13.42 15.25 0.36
C VAL A 112 13.54 13.74 0.10
N ARG A 113 13.32 13.29 -1.15
CA ARG A 113 13.40 11.88 -1.58
C ARG A 113 12.53 10.90 -0.77
N ARG A 114 11.36 11.36 -0.32
CA ARG A 114 10.35 10.55 0.38
C ARG A 114 10.10 9.22 -0.33
N ARG A 115 10.14 8.13 0.43
CA ARG A 115 9.76 6.79 -0.05
C ARG A 115 8.45 6.34 0.59
N VAL A 116 7.50 5.96 -0.26
CA VAL A 116 6.17 5.46 0.14
C VAL A 116 5.90 4.15 -0.60
N TRP A 117 5.56 3.11 0.16
CA TRP A 117 5.25 1.76 -0.30
C TRP A 117 3.82 1.34 0.00
N THR A 118 2.96 2.22 0.52
CA THR A 118 1.54 1.93 0.82
C THR A 118 0.81 1.28 -0.36
N PHE A 119 1.20 1.64 -1.58
CA PHE A 119 0.62 1.10 -2.82
C PHE A 119 1.56 0.11 -3.53
N GLY A 120 2.54 -0.44 -2.82
CA GLY A 120 3.51 -1.41 -3.33
C GLY A 120 4.62 -0.80 -4.21
N ALA A 121 5.58 -1.66 -4.55
CA ALA A 121 6.68 -1.36 -5.46
C ALA A 121 6.96 -2.59 -6.36
N GLY A 122 7.47 -2.34 -7.58
CA GLY A 122 7.70 -3.39 -8.59
C GLY A 122 6.60 -3.49 -9.64
N GLU A 123 6.57 -4.60 -10.39
CA GLU A 123 5.69 -4.81 -11.55
C GLU A 123 4.20 -4.76 -11.22
N VAL A 124 3.82 -5.19 -10.01
CA VAL A 124 2.45 -5.07 -9.49
C VAL A 124 2.43 -3.99 -8.42
N ARG A 125 2.18 -2.75 -8.86
CA ARG A 125 1.91 -1.60 -8.01
C ARG A 125 0.42 -1.27 -8.05
N TYR A 126 -0.15 -0.87 -6.92
CA TYR A 126 -1.46 -0.22 -6.84
C TYR A 126 -1.36 1.20 -7.44
N GLN A 127 -1.11 1.30 -8.73
CA GLN A 127 -1.65 2.42 -9.50
C GLN A 127 -3.10 2.04 -9.82
N ALA A 128 -3.98 3.03 -10.02
CA ALA A 128 -5.31 2.83 -10.59
C ALA A 128 -5.20 2.29 -12.03
N SER A 129 -4.63 1.09 -12.17
CA SER A 129 -4.34 0.39 -13.39
C SER A 129 -5.49 -0.58 -13.59
N PRO A 130 -6.20 -0.51 -14.72
CA PRO A 130 -7.24 -1.47 -15.08
C PRO A 130 -6.71 -2.90 -15.24
N ASN A 131 -5.40 -3.12 -15.11
CA ASN A 131 -4.74 -4.43 -15.20
C ASN A 131 -4.42 -5.06 -13.84
N ALA A 132 -4.85 -4.46 -12.72
CA ALA A 132 -4.73 -5.09 -11.40
C ALA A 132 -5.64 -6.34 -11.35
N ARG A 133 -5.06 -7.50 -11.67
CA ARG A 133 -5.75 -8.78 -11.54
C ARG A 133 -5.78 -9.18 -10.08
N ILE A 134 -6.97 -9.42 -9.55
CA ILE A 134 -7.11 -10.15 -8.29
C ILE A 134 -6.89 -11.61 -8.64
N PRO A 135 -5.85 -12.28 -8.10
CA PRO A 135 -5.71 -13.70 -8.30
C PRO A 135 -6.90 -14.40 -7.64
N VAL A 136 -7.80 -14.93 -8.48
CA VAL A 136 -8.83 -15.87 -8.05
C VAL A 136 -8.12 -17.20 -7.85
N PHE A 137 -7.85 -17.55 -6.59
CA PHE A 137 -7.36 -18.88 -6.26
C PHE A 137 -8.53 -19.86 -6.35
N SER A 138 -8.62 -20.58 -7.48
CA SER A 138 -9.46 -21.77 -7.58
C SER A 138 -8.84 -22.87 -6.70
N PRO A 139 -9.60 -23.57 -5.85
CA PRO A 139 -9.07 -24.66 -5.02
C PRO A 139 -8.73 -25.95 -5.81
N SER A 140 -8.64 -25.90 -7.15
CA SER A 140 -8.51 -27.08 -8.00
C SER A 140 -7.08 -27.63 -8.15
N HIS A 141 -6.25 -27.54 -7.12
CA HIS A 141 -5.06 -28.38 -6.98
C HIS A 141 -4.85 -28.73 -5.50
N GLN A 142 -5.82 -29.46 -4.96
CA GLN A 142 -5.52 -30.41 -3.90
C GLN A 142 -4.92 -31.64 -4.60
N GLU A 143 -3.65 -31.89 -4.34
CA GLU A 143 -2.89 -33.03 -4.83
C GLU A 143 -3.60 -34.35 -4.52
N ALA A 144 -3.51 -35.29 -5.45
CA ALA A 144 -3.59 -36.71 -5.19
C ALA A 144 -2.66 -37.43 -6.16
N PRO A 145 -1.96 -38.51 -5.75
CA PRO A 145 -1.40 -38.83 -4.43
C PRO A 145 0.13 -38.69 -4.37
#